data_AF-A0A972D7Y4-F1
#
_entry.id   AF-A0A972D7Y4-F1
#
_cell.length_a   1.000
_cell.length_b   1.000
_cell.length_c   1.000
_cell.angle_alpha   90.00
_cell.angle_beta   90.00
_cell.angle_gamma   90.00
#
_symmetry.space_group_name_H-M   'P 1'
#
loop_
_entity.id
_entity.type
_entity.pdbx_description
1 polymer ?
#
loop_
_entity_poly.entity_id
_entity_poly.type
_entity_poly.pdbx_seq_one_letter_code
_entity_poly.pdbx_strand_id
1 'polypeptide(L)' 'MSVLRIISGCLEIGTAFLFLRLKKVEAALQLNAILGLVGPIIFLLVSGLGLISVAVKVSPFKVVLIALGVLFIVIGSKI' A
#
# COMPACT_ATOMS: atom_id res chain seq x y z
N MET A 1 7.94 -8.08 3.17
CA MET A 1 7.37 -7.15 2.17
C MET A 1 6.62 -7.87 1.06
N SER A 2 7.28 -8.72 0.25
CA SER A 2 6.67 -9.32 -0.95
C SER A 2 5.45 -10.19 -0.65
N VAL A 3 5.46 -10.98 0.42
CA VAL A 3 4.32 -11.82 0.82
C VAL A 3 3.07 -10.98 1.12
N LEU A 4 3.19 -9.85 1.83
CA LEU A 4 2.06 -8.95 2.11
C LEU A 4 1.48 -8.35 0.83
N ARG A 5 2.32 -8.06 -0.17
CA ARG A 5 1.86 -7.59 -1.49
C ARG A 5 1.09 -8.67 -2.24
N ILE A 6 1.58 -9.91 -2.22
CA ILE A 6 0.89 -11.05 -2.82
C ILE A 6 -0.48 -11.24 -2.16
N ILE A 7 -0.54 -11.25 -0.82
CA ILE A 7 -1.80 -11.37 -0.07
C ILE A 7 -2.77 -10.25 -0.45
N SER A 8 -2.31 -9.00 -0.48
CA SER A 8 -3.14 -7.85 -0.89
C SER A 8 -3.69 -8.01 -2.30
N GLY A 9 -2.87 -8.41 -3.26
CA GLY A 9 -3.31 -8.66 -4.63
C GLY A 9 -4.32 -9.81 -4.73
N CYS A 10 -4.13 -10.88 -3.96
CA CYS A 10 -5.09 -11.98 -3.88
C CYS A 10 -6.45 -11.53 -3.31
N LEU A 11 -6.46 -10.62 -2.33
CA LEU A 11 -7.71 -10.05 -1.79
C LEU A 11 -8.46 -9.22 -2.84
N GLU A 12 -7.74 -8.45 -3.67
CA GLU A 12 -8.37 -7.71 -4.77
C GLU A 12 -8.97 -8.64 -5.82
N ILE A 13 -8.20 -9.62 -6.27
CA ILE A 13 -8.66 -10.62 -7.25
C ILE A 13 -9.85 -11.43 -6.70
N GLY A 14 -9.78 -11.86 -5.44
CA GLY A 14 -10.88 -12.57 -4.77
C GLY A 14 -12.16 -11.74 -4.70
N THR A 15 -12.03 -10.44 -4.38
CA THR A 15 -13.16 -9.50 -4.36
C THR A 15 -13.74 -9.29 -5.76
N ALA A 16 -12.90 -9.21 -6.80
CA ALA A 16 -13.34 -9.12 -8.18
C ALA A 16 -14.17 -10.35 -8.60
N PHE A 17 -13.79 -11.56 -8.18
CA PHE A 17 -14.61 -12.76 -8.40
C PHE A 17 -15.97 -12.66 -7.69
N LEU A 18 -16.03 -12.09 -6.48
CA LEU A 18 -17.29 -11.83 -5.79
C LEU A 18 -18.17 -10.85 -6.56
N PHE A 19 -17.60 -9.79 -7.15
CA PHE A 19 -18.36 -8.84 -7.98
C PHE A 19 -19.02 -9.55 -9.15
N LEU A 20 -18.26 -10.38 -9.87
CA LEU A 20 -18.75 -11.17 -11.01
C LEU A 20 -19.84 -12.16 -10.60
N ARG A 21 -19.73 -12.76 -9.42
CA ARG A 21 -20.71 -13.74 -8.92
C ARG A 21 -22.00 -13.09 -8.44
N LEU A 22 -21.90 -11.98 -7.69
CA LEU A 22 -23.06 -11.36 -7.05
C LEU A 22 -23.90 -10.52 -8.01
N LYS A 23 -23.30 -9.95 -9.07
CA LYS A 23 -23.97 -9.16 -10.11
C LYS A 23 -24.91 -8.05 -9.58
N LYS A 24 -24.61 -7.55 -8.38
CA LYS A 24 -25.37 -6.48 -7.68
C LYS A 24 -24.43 -5.34 -7.38
N VAL A 25 -24.82 -4.14 -7.78
CA VAL A 25 -24.00 -2.92 -7.64
C VAL A 25 -23.81 -2.58 -6.17
N GLU A 26 -24.84 -2.76 -5.34
CA GLU A 26 -24.81 -2.46 -3.90
C GLU A 26 -23.79 -3.36 -3.18
N ALA A 27 -23.77 -4.66 -3.52
CA ALA A 27 -22.81 -5.60 -2.94
C ALA A 27 -21.38 -5.29 -3.38
N ALA A 28 -21.18 -4.90 -4.64
CA ALA A 28 -19.87 -4.49 -5.15
C ALA A 28 -19.36 -3.22 -4.44
N LEU A 29 -20.24 -2.23 -4.20
CA LEU A 29 -19.92 -1.02 -3.46
C LEU A 29 -19.50 -1.32 -2.01
N GLN A 30 -20.25 -2.16 -1.29
CA GLN A 30 -19.92 -2.53 0.09
C GLN A 30 -18.57 -3.23 0.20
N LEU A 31 -18.33 -4.21 -0.67
CA LEU A 31 -17.08 -4.94 -0.71
C LEU A 31 -15.90 -4.04 -1.12
N ASN A 32 -16.10 -3.11 -2.08
CA ASN A 32 -15.08 -2.15 -2.46
C ASN A 32 -14.75 -1.19 -1.30
N ALA A 33 -15.74 -0.77 -0.51
CA ALA A 33 -15.50 0.07 0.68
C ALA A 33 -14.63 -0.67 1.72
N ILE A 34 -14.88 -1.96 1.95
CA ILE A 34 -14.04 -2.80 2.82
C ILE A 34 -12.64 -2.94 2.25
N LEU A 35 -12.53 -3.24 0.95
CA LEU A 35 -11.26 -3.40 0.25
C LEU A 35 -10.44 -2.10 0.22
N GLY A 36 -11.12 -0.95 0.17
CA GLY A 36 -10.51 0.37 0.22
C GLY A 36 -9.76 0.66 1.52
N LEU A 37 -10.07 -0.03 2.62
CA LEU A 37 -9.31 0.03 3.87
C LEU A 37 -8.11 -0.93 3.89
N VAL A 38 -8.17 -2.03 3.14
CA VAL A 38 -7.07 -3.01 3.05
C VAL A 38 -5.83 -2.39 2.43
N GLY A 39 -5.98 -1.58 1.39
CA GLY A 39 -4.87 -0.90 0.71
C GLY A 39 -4.00 -0.05 1.66
N PRO A 40 -4.58 0.93 2.39
CA PRO A 40 -3.88 1.72 3.40
C PRO A 40 -3.20 0.87 4.50
N ILE A 41 -3.87 -0.17 5.01
CA ILE A 41 -3.31 -1.04 6.06
C ILE A 41 -2.09 -1.79 5.53
N ILE A 42 -2.18 -2.42 4.36
CA ILE A 42 -1.06 -3.14 3.75
C ILE A 42 0.08 -2.17 3.43
N PHE A 43 -0.23 -0.96 2.96
CA PHE A 43 0.77 0.06 2.69
C PHE A 43 1.56 0.43 3.94
N LEU A 44 0.88 0.67 5.07
CA LEU A 44 1.53 0.97 6.35
C LEU A 44 2.40 -0.19 6.83
N LEU A 45 1.90 -1.43 6.76
CA LEU A 45 2.66 -2.62 7.16
C LEU A 45 3.91 -2.83 6.31
N VAL A 46 3.79 -2.71 4.99
CA VAL A 46 4.92 -2.86 4.07
C VAL A 46 5.94 -1.74 4.27
N SER A 47 5.47 -0.50 4.43
CA SER A 47 6.35 0.66 4.69
C SER A 47 7.06 0.53 6.03
N GLY A 48 6.37 0.06 7.07
CA GLY A 48 6.96 -0.22 8.39
C GLY A 48 8.02 -1.32 8.32
N LEU A 49 7.73 -2.44 7.66
CA LEU A 49 8.72 -3.51 7.46
C LEU A 49 9.92 -3.04 6.63
N GLY A 50 9.69 -2.23 5.61
CA GLY A 50 10.75 -1.61 4.81
C GLY A 50 11.62 -0.70 5.66
N LEU A 51 11.01 0.19 6.44
CA LEU A 51 11.70 1.10 7.36
C LEU A 51 12.48 0.34 8.43
N ILE A 52 11.93 -0.71 9.05
CA ILE A 52 12.66 -1.52 10.04
C ILE A 52 13.87 -2.21 9.40
N SER A 53 13.71 -2.75 8.19
CA SER A 53 14.81 -3.42 7.47
C SER A 53 15.95 -2.46 7.08
N VAL A 54 15.61 -1.19 6.88
CA VAL A 54 16.51 -0.08 6.54
C VAL A 54 17.12 0.51 7.82
N ALA A 55 16.34 0.73 8.87
CA ALA A 55 16.76 1.40 10.11
C ALA A 55 17.92 0.70 10.82
N VAL A 56 18.05 -0.62 10.67
CA VAL A 56 19.14 -1.39 11.31
C VAL A 56 20.45 -1.37 10.48
N LYS A 57 20.43 -0.97 9.20
CA LYS A 57 21.58 -1.10 8.28
C LYS A 57 21.97 0.16 7.52
N VAL A 58 21.33 1.29 7.78
CA VAL A 58 21.43 2.44 6.87
C VAL A 58 22.34 3.51 7.44
N SER A 59 23.49 3.68 6.77
CA SER A 59 24.41 4.80 6.97
C SER A 59 23.62 6.13 6.97
N PRO A 60 23.95 7.08 7.86
CA PRO A 60 23.29 8.40 7.94
C PRO A 60 23.16 9.10 6.58
N PHE A 61 24.12 8.89 5.68
CA PHE A 61 24.10 9.46 4.32
C PHE A 61 22.90 9.00 3.47
N LYS A 62 22.51 7.73 3.57
CA LYS A 62 21.37 7.18 2.84
C LYS A 62 20.03 7.70 3.42
N VAL A 63 19.97 7.98 4.72
CA VAL A 63 18.80 8.60 5.35
C VAL A 63 18.60 10.02 4.82
N VAL A 64 19.68 10.80 4.69
CA VAL A 64 19.63 12.15 4.10
C VAL A 64 19.12 12.11 2.66
N LEU A 65 19.58 11.15 1.85
CA LEU A 65 19.10 10.98 0.47
C LEU A 65 17.60 10.65 0.39
N ILE A 66 17.12 9.76 1.27
CA ILE A 66 15.68 9.41 1.34
C ILE A 66 14.87 10.65 1.75
N ALA A 67 15.33 11.41 2.75
CA ALA A 67 14.66 12.63 3.21
C ALA A 67 14.58 13.69 2.10
N LEU A 68 15.65 13.87 1.32
CA LEU A 68 15.67 14.76 0.15
C LEU A 68 14.67 14.32 -0.92
N GLY A 69 14.58 13.02 -1.20
CA GLY A 69 13.59 12.47 -2.14
C GLY A 69 12.15 12.77 -1.72
N VAL A 70 11.83 12.61 -0.43
CA VAL A 70 10.51 12.98 0.12
C VAL A 70 10.26 14.49 -0.04
N LEU A 71 11.27 15.32 0.24
CA LEU A 71 11.17 16.77 0.07
C LEU A 71 10.85 17.16 -1.38
N PHE A 72 11.52 16.53 -2.35
CA PHE A 72 11.27 16.75 -3.78
C PHE A 72 9.89 16.31 -4.22
N ILE A 73 9.38 15.17 -3.75
CA ILE A 73 8.01 14.73 -4.04
C ILE A 73 6.99 15.76 -3.51
N VAL A 74 7.20 16.25 -2.29
CA VAL A 74 6.30 17.25 -1.69
C VAL A 74 6.31 18.56 -2.48
N ILE A 75 7.50 19.07 -2.83
CA ILE A 75 7.65 20.29 -3.63
C ILE A 75 7.02 20.09 -5.01
N GLY A 76 7.33 18.99 -5.69
CA GLY A 76 6.84 18.69 -7.03
C GLY A 76 5.34 18.42 -7.10
N SER A 77 4.70 17.94 -6.03
CA SER A 77 3.24 17.76 -5.97
C SER A 77 2.45 19.05 -5.70
N LYS A 78 3.14 20.12 -5.26
CA LYS A 78 2.54 21.42 -4.91
C LYS A 78 2.69 22.49 -6.00
N ILE A 79 3.48 22.23 -7.03
CA ILE A 79 3.64 23.07 -8.23
C ILE A 79 2.69 22.56 -9.30
#